data_AF-B9NUE0-F1
#
_entry.id   AF-B9NUE0-F1
#
_cell.length_a   1.000
_cell.length_b   1.000
_cell.length_c   1.000
_cell.angle_alpha   90.00
_cell.angle_beta   90.00
_cell.angle_gamma   90.00
#
_symmetry.space_group_name_H-M   'P 1'
#
loop_
_entity.id
_entity.type
_entity.pdbx_description
1 polymer ?
#
loop_
_entity_poly.entity_id
_entity_poly.type
_entity_poly.pdbx_seq_one_letter_code
_entity_poly.pdbx_strand_id
1 'polypeptide(L)'
;MALDMPPVQAFFLVSLGGVTQFLILWLGLTAVSWAMIRGMGARLSLLRLGALVSNAALPLWIGAPALAFWLSGPAGLGPLTMLIALASLGLFATVMARLLSAELNWNLSRAAVAVSATLAFLASSIFLSL
;
A
#
# COMPACT_ATOMS: atom_id res chain seq x y z
N MET A 1 19.72 19.20 -11.62
CA MET A 1 20.91 19.17 -10.75
C MET A 1 21.54 17.81 -10.96
N ALA A 2 22.64 17.72 -11.71
CA ALA A 2 23.36 16.46 -11.85
C ALA A 2 24.02 16.15 -10.52
N LEU A 3 23.88 14.92 -10.03
CA LEU A 3 24.56 14.49 -8.81
C LEU A 3 26.06 14.44 -9.13
N ASP A 4 26.86 15.35 -8.56
CA ASP A 4 28.34 15.38 -8.67
C ASP A 4 28.96 14.17 -7.93
N MET A 5 28.63 12.96 -8.37
CA MET A 5 29.13 11.71 -7.80
C MET A 5 29.18 10.63 -8.89
N PRO A 6 30.03 9.60 -8.73
CA PRO A 6 30.09 8.47 -9.65
C PRO A 6 28.70 7.81 -9.83
N PRO A 7 28.33 7.38 -11.06
CA PRO A 7 27.00 6.81 -11.35
C PRO A 7 26.62 5.64 -10.44
N VAL A 8 27.59 4.83 -10.05
CA VAL A 8 27.41 3.70 -9.13
C VAL A 8 26.99 4.17 -7.73
N GLN A 9 27.58 5.26 -7.21
CA GLN A 9 27.21 5.80 -5.91
C GLN A 9 25.83 6.45 -5.93
N ALA A 10 25.49 7.16 -7.01
CA ALA A 10 24.14 7.67 -7.23
C ALA A 10 23.11 6.54 -7.27
N PHE A 11 23.41 5.47 -8.01
CA PHE A 11 22.56 4.29 -8.07
C PHE A 11 22.36 3.63 -6.69
N PHE A 12 23.44 3.45 -5.91
CA PHE A 12 23.35 2.89 -4.57
C PHE A 12 22.50 3.75 -3.64
N LEU A 13 22.66 5.08 -3.64
CA LEU A 13 21.89 5.98 -2.80
C LEU A 13 20.40 5.98 -3.17
N VAL A 14 20.09 6.03 -4.48
CA VAL A 14 18.70 5.97 -4.97
C VAL A 14 18.06 4.62 -4.65
N SER A 15 18.80 3.53 -4.84
CA SER A 15 18.31 2.18 -4.57
C SER A 15 18.09 1.96 -3.08
N LEU A 16 19.04 2.38 -2.24
CA LEU A 16 18.91 2.27 -0.79
C LEU A 16 17.72 3.08 -0.29
N GLY A 17 17.58 4.34 -0.72
CA GLY A 17 16.43 5.17 -0.38
C GLY A 17 15.10 4.53 -0.80
N GLY A 18 15.03 4.01 -2.03
CA GLY A 18 13.85 3.33 -2.55
C GLY A 18 13.49 2.06 -1.77
N VAL A 19 14.48 1.23 -1.43
CA VAL A 19 14.30 0.02 -0.62
C VAL A 19 13.85 0.37 0.80
N THR A 20 14.47 1.37 1.43
CA THR A 20 14.08 1.83 2.77
C THR A 20 12.64 2.33 2.78
N GLN A 21 12.26 3.16 1.79
CA GLN A 21 10.90 3.68 1.68
C GLN A 21 9.88 2.56 1.42
N PHE A 22 10.20 1.61 0.54
CA PHE A 22 9.39 0.42 0.31
C PHE A 22 9.18 -0.37 1.60
N LEU A 23 10.25 -0.66 2.35
CA LEU A 23 10.18 -1.42 3.60
C LEU A 23 9.34 -0.70 4.66
N ILE A 24 9.52 0.61 4.83
CA ILE A 24 8.75 1.40 5.79
C ILE A 24 7.26 1.35 5.45
N LEU A 25 6.89 1.55 4.18
CA LEU A 25 5.49 1.51 3.75
C LEU A 25 4.89 0.11 3.91
N TRP A 26 5.63 -0.94 3.55
CA TRP A 26 5.14 -2.32 3.64
C TRP A 26 4.95 -2.78 5.09
N LEU A 27 5.93 -2.46 5.95
CA LEU A 27 5.87 -2.77 7.37
C LEU A 27 4.79 -1.93 8.06
N GLY A 28 4.66 -0.65 7.71
CA GLY A 28 3.61 0.23 8.23
C GLY A 28 2.22 -0.28 7.89
N LEU A 29 1.95 -0.59 6.61
CA LEU A 29 0.68 -1.16 6.15
C LEU A 29 0.37 -2.47 6.88
N THR A 30 1.35 -3.36 6.99
CA THR A 30 1.20 -4.66 7.66
C THR A 30 0.94 -4.48 9.16
N ALA A 31 1.67 -3.59 9.84
CA ALA A 31 1.51 -3.32 11.26
C ALA A 31 0.16 -2.69 11.60
N VAL A 32 -0.29 -1.71 10.81
CA VAL A 32 -1.63 -1.10 10.97
C VAL A 32 -2.71 -2.13 10.72
N SER A 33 -2.61 -2.91 9.63
CA SER A 33 -3.57 -3.98 9.34
C SER A 33 -3.63 -4.98 10.49
N TRP A 34 -2.45 -5.35 11.05
CA TRP A 34 -2.34 -6.27 12.17
C TRP A 34 -3.02 -5.72 13.43
N ALA A 35 -2.79 -4.45 13.75
CA ALA A 35 -3.43 -3.79 14.88
C ALA A 35 -4.96 -3.75 14.74
N MET A 36 -5.47 -3.44 13.54
CA MET A 36 -6.91 -3.37 13.27
C MET A 36 -7.58 -4.75 13.41
N ILE A 37 -7.02 -5.79 12.79
CA ILE A 37 -7.61 -7.14 12.90
C ILE A 37 -7.52 -7.66 14.35
N ARG A 38 -6.45 -7.34 15.09
CA ARG A 38 -6.29 -7.72 16.50
C ARG A 38 -7.29 -6.99 17.39
N GLY A 39 -7.52 -5.70 17.18
CA GLY A 39 -8.54 -4.92 17.88
C GLY A 39 -9.95 -5.48 17.66
N MET A 40 -10.20 -6.09 16.49
CA MET A 40 -11.43 -6.80 16.19
C MET A 40 -11.45 -8.25 16.69
N GLY A 41 -10.45 -8.71 17.45
CA GLY A 41 -10.41 -10.06 18.05
C GLY A 41 -9.79 -11.16 17.19
N ALA A 42 -9.16 -10.83 16.05
CA ALA A 42 -8.42 -11.81 15.25
C ALA A 42 -7.16 -12.30 15.95
N ARG A 43 -6.70 -13.49 15.58
CA ARG A 43 -5.37 -14.01 15.92
C ARG A 43 -4.67 -14.44 14.65
N LEU A 44 -3.91 -13.52 14.07
CA LEU A 44 -3.05 -13.78 12.91
C LEU A 44 -1.64 -13.31 13.24
N SER A 45 -0.63 -14.10 12.87
CA SER A 45 0.76 -13.67 13.02
C SER A 45 1.06 -12.55 12.02
N LEU A 46 1.92 -11.61 12.43
CA LEU A 46 2.28 -10.46 11.61
C LEU A 46 2.97 -10.88 10.31
N LEU A 47 3.80 -11.93 10.35
CA LEU A 47 4.44 -12.51 9.15
C LEU A 47 3.42 -13.04 8.15
N ARG A 48 2.39 -13.75 8.64
CA ARG A 48 1.35 -14.32 7.78
C ARG A 48 0.47 -13.23 7.17
N LEU A 49 0.19 -12.18 7.95
CA LEU A 49 -0.48 -11.00 7.42
C LEU A 49 0.37 -10.29 6.36
N GLY A 50 1.68 -10.17 6.55
CA GLY A 50 2.60 -9.61 5.56
C GLY A 50 2.59 -10.40 4.25
N ALA A 51 2.48 -11.73 4.31
CA ALA A 51 2.30 -12.58 3.13
C ALA A 51 0.96 -12.29 2.42
N LEU A 52 -0.14 -12.13 3.18
CA LEU A 52 -1.44 -11.76 2.60
C LEU A 52 -1.42 -10.38 1.94
N VAL A 53 -0.80 -9.39 2.59
CA VAL A 53 -0.60 -8.05 2.01
C VAL A 53 0.18 -8.15 0.71
N SER A 54 1.25 -8.95 0.70
CA SER A 54 2.09 -9.13 -0.49
C SER A 54 1.34 -9.81 -1.64
N ASN A 55 0.50 -10.80 -1.33
CA ASN A 55 -0.36 -11.45 -2.32
C ASN A 55 -1.46 -10.50 -2.85
N ALA A 56 -1.99 -9.63 -1.98
CA ALA A 56 -3.00 -8.65 -2.38
C ALA A 56 -2.43 -7.47 -3.18
N ALA A 57 -1.12 -7.22 -3.09
CA ALA A 57 -0.49 -6.01 -3.62
C ALA A 57 -0.35 -5.95 -5.15
N LEU A 58 -0.67 -7.03 -5.87
CA LEU A 58 -0.53 -7.09 -7.34
C LEU A 58 -1.15 -5.86 -8.06
N PRO A 59 -2.37 -5.41 -7.71
CA PRO A 59 -2.97 -4.20 -8.28
C PRO A 59 -2.17 -2.93 -7.98
N LEU A 60 -1.55 -2.82 -6.80
CA LEU A 60 -0.80 -1.63 -6.39
C LEU A 60 0.44 -1.38 -7.26
N TRP A 61 1.01 -2.43 -7.86
CA TRP A 61 2.13 -2.29 -8.80
C TRP A 61 1.73 -1.56 -10.09
N ILE A 62 0.46 -1.62 -10.47
CA ILE A 62 -0.10 -0.87 -11.60
C ILE A 62 -0.53 0.54 -11.13
N GLY A 63 -1.07 0.62 -9.92
CA GLY A 63 -1.51 1.87 -9.31
C GLY A 63 -0.42 2.88 -9.03
N ALA A 64 0.72 2.42 -8.50
CA ALA A 64 1.84 3.28 -8.12
C ALA A 64 2.40 4.12 -9.28
N PRO A 65 2.71 3.56 -10.46
CA PRO A 65 3.17 4.37 -11.60
C PRO A 65 2.06 5.29 -12.13
N ALA A 66 0.79 4.87 -12.10
CA ALA A 66 -0.32 5.73 -12.49
C ALA A 66 -0.46 6.94 -11.55
N LEU A 67 -0.30 6.73 -10.24
CA LEU A 67 -0.29 7.81 -9.24
C LEU A 67 0.90 8.75 -9.45
N ALA A 68 2.10 8.22 -9.67
CA ALA A 68 3.28 9.02 -9.95
C ALA A 68 3.11 9.87 -11.22
N PHE A 69 2.52 9.28 -12.27
CA PHE A 69 2.22 10.01 -13.50
C PHE A 69 1.15 11.08 -13.30
N TRP A 70 0.17 10.85 -12.44
CA TRP A 70 -0.82 11.88 -12.09
C TRP A 70 -0.19 13.06 -11.34
N LEU A 71 0.73 12.80 -10.40
CA LEU A 71 1.37 13.82 -9.56
C LEU A 71 2.46 14.62 -10.30
N SER A 72 3.12 14.04 -11.29
CA SER A 72 4.32 14.63 -11.91
C SER A 72 4.30 14.64 -13.45
N GLY A 73 3.25 14.11 -14.07
CA GLY A 73 3.14 13.98 -15.52
C GLY A 73 2.65 15.24 -16.23
N PRO A 74 2.80 15.28 -17.57
CA PRO A 74 2.34 16.41 -18.40
C PRO A 74 0.81 16.57 -18.36
N ALA A 75 0.35 17.82 -18.44
CA ALA A 75 -1.07 18.17 -18.43
C ALA A 75 -1.82 17.48 -19.60
N GLY A 76 -2.87 16.70 -19.29
CA GLY A 76 -3.75 16.08 -20.28
C GLY A 76 -4.24 14.67 -19.93
N LEU A 77 -3.42 13.85 -19.26
CA LEU A 77 -3.78 12.46 -18.88
C LEU A 77 -4.12 12.29 -17.38
N GLY A 78 -4.21 13.41 -16.65
CA GLY A 78 -4.41 13.41 -15.21
C GLY A 78 -5.66 12.65 -14.72
N PRO A 79 -6.85 12.86 -15.30
CA PRO A 79 -8.08 12.20 -14.83
C PRO A 79 -8.03 10.67 -14.98
N LEU A 80 -7.50 10.17 -16.10
CA LEU A 80 -7.40 8.73 -16.37
C LEU A 80 -6.40 8.06 -15.42
N THR A 81 -5.24 8.67 -15.21
CA THR A 81 -4.19 8.12 -14.32
C THR A 81 -4.62 8.13 -12.85
N MET A 82 -5.36 9.16 -12.42
CA MET A 82 -6.02 9.19 -11.11
C MET A 82 -7.03 8.05 -10.95
N LEU A 83 -7.89 7.82 -11.95
CA LEU A 83 -8.87 6.73 -11.91
C LEU A 83 -8.20 5.36 -11.82
N ILE A 84 -7.10 5.13 -12.55
CA ILE A 84 -6.34 3.88 -12.49
C ILE A 84 -5.74 3.69 -11.10
N ALA A 85 -5.16 4.74 -10.50
CA ALA A 85 -4.64 4.69 -9.14
C ALA A 85 -5.74 4.33 -8.13
N LEU A 86 -6.90 4.98 -8.20
CA LEU A 86 -8.04 4.68 -7.32
C LEU A 86 -8.62 3.28 -7.53
N ALA A 87 -8.77 2.85 -8.79
CA ALA A 87 -9.26 1.51 -9.12
C ALA A 87 -8.32 0.42 -8.59
N SER A 88 -7.00 0.64 -8.72
CA SER A 88 -5.99 -0.29 -8.19
C SER A 88 -6.06 -0.40 -6.66
N LEU A 89 -6.31 0.71 -5.96
CA LEU A 89 -6.48 0.71 -4.51
C LEU A 89 -7.76 -0.03 -4.09
N GLY A 90 -8.86 0.17 -4.82
CA GLY A 90 -10.10 -0.57 -4.62
C GLY A 90 -9.94 -2.08 -4.87
N LEU A 91 -9.20 -2.46 -5.92
CA LEU A 91 -8.86 -3.85 -6.22
C LEU A 91 -7.98 -4.46 -5.13
N PHE A 92 -6.97 -3.73 -4.64
CA PHE A 92 -6.17 -4.15 -3.49
C PHE A 92 -7.06 -4.39 -2.26
N ALA A 93 -7.95 -3.46 -1.93
CA ALA A 93 -8.83 -3.56 -0.78
C ALA A 93 -9.76 -4.78 -0.85
N THR A 94 -10.33 -5.03 -2.03
CA THR A 94 -11.24 -6.17 -2.26
C THR A 94 -10.51 -7.51 -2.21
N VAL A 95 -9.32 -7.62 -2.82
CA VAL A 95 -8.50 -8.84 -2.75
C VAL A 95 -8.04 -9.09 -1.31
N MET A 96 -7.58 -8.05 -0.61
CA MET A 96 -7.17 -8.16 0.78
C MET A 96 -8.31 -8.61 1.69
N ALA A 97 -9.51 -8.05 1.52
CA ALA A 97 -10.69 -8.44 2.28
C ALA A 97 -11.10 -9.91 2.03
N ARG A 98 -10.99 -10.38 0.79
CA ARG A 98 -11.26 -11.79 0.44
C ARG A 98 -10.23 -12.73 1.06
N LEU A 99 -8.94 -12.39 0.96
CA LEU A 99 -7.86 -13.18 1.56
C LEU A 99 -7.99 -13.24 3.09
N LEU A 100 -8.27 -12.11 3.74
CA LEU A 100 -8.51 -12.06 5.19
C LEU A 100 -9.76 -12.82 5.61
N SER A 101 -10.84 -12.72 4.84
CA SER A 101 -12.09 -13.44 5.08
C SER A 101 -11.86 -14.95 5.07
N ALA A 102 -11.11 -15.45 4.08
CA ALA A 102 -10.75 -16.86 3.97
C ALA A 102 -9.80 -17.30 5.12
N GLU A 103 -8.77 -16.49 5.41
CA GLU A 103 -7.76 -16.84 6.41
C GLU A 103 -8.32 -16.85 7.85
N LEU A 104 -9.23 -15.93 8.17
CA LEU A 104 -9.78 -15.76 9.52
C LEU A 104 -11.16 -16.40 9.70
N ASN A 105 -11.71 -17.06 8.67
CA ASN A 105 -13.10 -17.53 8.62
C ASN A 105 -14.11 -16.43 9.01
N TRP A 106 -13.86 -15.21 8.52
CA TRP A 106 -14.71 -14.05 8.78
C TRP A 106 -15.71 -13.83 7.67
N ASN A 107 -16.88 -13.28 8.00
CA ASN A 107 -17.78 -12.71 7.02
C ASN A 107 -17.04 -11.61 6.22
N LEU A 108 -17.28 -11.57 4.90
CA LEU A 108 -16.62 -10.62 4.01
C LEU A 108 -16.84 -9.17 4.46
N SER A 109 -18.01 -8.83 5.00
CA SER A 109 -18.31 -7.51 5.54
C SER A 109 -17.38 -7.12 6.69
N ARG A 110 -17.09 -8.04 7.62
CA ARG A 110 -16.17 -7.81 8.74
C ARG A 110 -14.73 -7.61 8.26
N ALA A 111 -14.29 -8.43 7.31
CA ALA A 111 -12.97 -8.28 6.70
C ALA A 111 -12.84 -6.96 5.92
N ALA A 112 -13.88 -6.58 5.17
CA ALA A 112 -13.92 -5.33 4.45
C ALA A 112 -13.85 -4.11 5.39
N VAL A 113 -14.53 -4.16 6.53
CA VAL A 113 -14.44 -3.12 7.58
C VAL A 113 -13.02 -3.01 8.14
N ALA A 114 -12.34 -4.12 8.39
CA ALA A 114 -10.96 -4.09 8.88
C ALA A 114 -10.00 -3.45 7.84
N VAL A 115 -10.16 -3.81 6.57
CA VAL A 115 -9.36 -3.26 5.47
C VAL A 115 -9.66 -1.77 5.25
N SER A 116 -10.93 -1.37 5.25
CA SER A 116 -11.30 0.04 5.07
C SER A 116 -10.82 0.89 6.25
N ALA A 117 -10.90 0.41 7.49
CA ALA A 117 -10.37 1.09 8.66
C ALA A 117 -8.84 1.27 8.56
N THR A 118 -8.13 0.26 8.06
CA THR A 118 -6.68 0.33 7.81
C THR A 118 -6.36 1.42 6.78
N LEU A 119 -7.07 1.42 5.65
CA LEU A 119 -6.86 2.41 4.59
C LEU A 119 -7.21 3.83 5.04
N ALA A 120 -8.31 3.99 5.78
CA ALA A 120 -8.71 5.27 6.34
C ALA A 120 -7.66 5.80 7.32
N PHE A 121 -7.15 4.95 8.22
CA PHE A 121 -6.09 5.33 9.16
C PHE A 121 -4.82 5.79 8.43
N LEU A 122 -4.39 5.06 7.40
CA LEU A 122 -3.22 5.43 6.60
C LEU A 122 -3.44 6.76 5.87
N ALA A 123 -4.60 6.94 5.24
CA ALA A 123 -4.95 8.19 4.57
C ALA A 123 -4.97 9.39 5.54
N SER A 124 -5.57 9.22 6.72
CA SER A 124 -5.58 10.24 7.78
C SER A 124 -4.18 10.55 8.31
N SER A 125 -3.34 9.53 8.47
CA SER A 125 -1.96 9.72 8.95
C SER A 125 -1.13 10.51 7.94
N ILE A 126 -1.28 10.22 6.64
CA ILE A 126 -0.64 10.99 5.58
C ILE A 126 -1.13 12.44 5.61
N PHE A 127 -2.45 12.67 5.71
CA PHE A 127 -3.01 14.01 5.78
C PHE A 127 -2.50 14.82 6.98
N LEU A 128 -2.34 14.18 8.15
CA LEU A 128 -1.80 14.84 9.35
C LEU A 128 -0.31 15.13 9.28
N SER A 129 0.43 14.44 8.39
CA SER A 129 1.87 14.63 8.21
C SER A 129 2.23 15.66 7.12
N LEU A 130 1.22 16.20 6.42
CA LEU A 130 1.32 17.23 5.40
C LEU A 130 0.98 18.61 5.98
#